data_AF-A0A1I0DXK3-F1
#
_entry.id   AF-A0A1I0DXK3-F1
#
_cell.length_a   1.000
_cell.length_b   1.000
_cell.length_c   1.000
_cell.angle_alpha   90.00
_cell.angle_beta   90.00
_cell.angle_gamma   90.00
#
_symmetry.space_group_name_H-M   'P 1'
#
loop_
_entity.id
_entity.type
_entity.pdbx_description
1 polymer ?
#
loop_
_entity_poly.entity_id
_entity_poly.type
_entity_poly.pdbx_seq_one_letter_code
_entity_poly.pdbx_strand_id
1 'polypeptide(L)'
;MFFRGAGVVLGCITGVVTSGCGSESPQRPVEVSTGLALDGEAIRVVYGDGPGTAVEGNDPRLNAIRNGTEPQDASFAVAGTGTVTGRLTAGTEVFLEAKTPTASLTPLLRVRNTTGGDSEPAWDGIPLFTVDSAGGLLAHGEMDFGTIPFSGKGYRMMWYPGKAAFRAGYAETQWDDANIGDFSWAGGNLTVASAYGAFAHGDLCEATGTVSVCLGSANKATGTASIATGASTTASGFGSVSMGYTNVASGQGAVALGYRTTANADYSTALGYRVSSGGFTGSFIWGDQSTTGTTSATNSASNQFMVRAAGGVRLRTQSNLSTGCDLPAGSGVFSCTSDRDTKEDFRRVNAEEVLAKVAGMTVESWRYKTEAAGVRHVGPVAQDFRAAFGLGMDDKSIGMLDIDGVNMVAIQALERRTQELNAKSAEVDALKSQVTDLQRSVERLEAAMTALSARAER
;
A
#
# COMPACT_ATOMS: atom_id res chain seq x y z
N MET A 1 -10.99 -13.52 -71.21
CA MET A 1 -10.50 -13.48 -72.60
C MET A 1 -11.13 -12.28 -73.28
N PHE A 2 -10.27 -11.34 -73.68
CA PHE A 2 -10.38 -10.19 -74.58
C PHE A 2 -11.65 -9.80 -75.39
N PHE A 3 -11.70 -8.48 -75.62
CA PHE A 3 -12.37 -7.63 -76.65
C PHE A 3 -13.90 -7.45 -76.59
N ARG A 4 -14.47 -6.25 -76.32
CA ARG A 4 -14.50 -4.93 -77.02
C ARG A 4 -15.37 -4.94 -78.29
N GLY A 5 -16.36 -4.04 -78.37
CA GLY A 5 -16.81 -3.46 -79.65
C GLY A 5 -18.31 -3.25 -79.89
N ALA A 6 -18.72 -1.98 -79.80
CA ALA A 6 -19.53 -1.21 -80.76
C ALA A 6 -21.07 -1.40 -80.92
N GLY A 7 -21.74 -0.23 -81.05
CA GLY A 7 -23.01 -0.02 -81.77
C GLY A 7 -24.25 0.18 -80.90
N VAL A 8 -25.26 1.04 -81.15
CA VAL A 8 -25.70 1.79 -82.34
C VAL A 8 -26.80 2.81 -81.92
N VAL A 9 -26.70 4.05 -82.42
CA VAL A 9 -27.70 4.98 -83.03
C VAL A 9 -29.11 5.19 -82.43
N LEU A 10 -29.51 6.48 -82.33
CA LEU A 10 -30.70 7.15 -82.94
C LEU A 10 -30.85 8.55 -82.31
N GLY A 11 -31.08 9.68 -82.98
CA GLY A 11 -31.24 10.04 -84.38
C GLY A 11 -31.48 11.56 -84.45
N CYS A 12 -30.84 12.25 -85.38
CA CYS A 12 -31.16 13.64 -85.71
C CYS A 12 -32.36 13.66 -86.67
N ILE A 13 -33.36 14.48 -86.38
CA ILE A 13 -34.30 14.98 -87.39
C ILE A 13 -33.88 16.42 -87.72
N THR A 14 -33.43 16.61 -88.95
CA THR A 14 -33.13 17.90 -89.56
C THR A 14 -34.35 18.42 -90.32
N GLY A 15 -34.75 19.66 -90.04
CA GLY A 15 -35.65 20.47 -90.86
C GLY A 15 -35.12 21.91 -90.92
N VAL A 16 -34.52 22.24 -92.06
CA VAL A 16 -34.18 23.56 -92.67
C VAL A 16 -34.91 24.75 -92.01
N VAL A 17 -34.29 25.81 -91.47
CA VAL A 17 -33.72 27.00 -92.16
C VAL A 17 -32.68 27.73 -91.25
N THR A 18 -31.49 28.05 -91.81
CA THR A 18 -30.43 29.03 -91.45
C THR A 18 -30.13 29.42 -89.98
N SER A 19 -28.89 29.14 -89.53
CA SER A 19 -27.85 30.12 -89.08
C SER A 19 -26.93 29.59 -87.95
N GLY A 20 -25.61 29.82 -88.09
CA GLY A 20 -24.69 30.06 -86.98
C GLY A 20 -23.96 28.86 -86.32
N CYS A 21 -22.64 28.79 -86.51
CA CYS A 21 -21.71 27.97 -85.73
C CYS A 21 -21.49 28.51 -84.29
N GLY A 22 -21.31 27.60 -83.32
CA GLY A 22 -20.30 27.67 -82.24
C GLY A 22 -20.70 28.22 -80.86
N SER A 23 -20.44 27.44 -79.79
CA SER A 23 -19.66 27.87 -78.61
C SER A 23 -19.41 26.71 -77.62
N GLU A 24 -18.16 26.27 -77.51
CA GLU A 24 -17.58 25.95 -76.21
C GLU A 24 -17.08 27.27 -75.63
N SER A 25 -17.56 27.64 -74.44
CA SER A 25 -17.01 28.76 -73.66
C SER A 25 -16.43 28.22 -72.34
N PRO A 26 -15.30 28.75 -71.85
CA PRO A 26 -14.85 28.49 -70.49
C PRO A 26 -15.85 29.17 -69.55
N GLN A 27 -16.39 28.44 -68.57
CA GLN A 27 -17.27 29.03 -67.55
C GLN A 27 -16.50 30.14 -66.83
N ARG A 28 -16.88 31.39 -67.08
CA ARG A 28 -16.42 32.51 -66.27
C ARG A 28 -16.99 32.36 -64.86
N PRO A 29 -16.21 32.67 -63.81
CA PRO A 29 -16.72 32.70 -62.45
C PRO A 29 -17.91 33.65 -62.38
N VAL A 30 -19.01 33.18 -61.78
CA VAL A 30 -20.23 33.97 -61.59
C VAL A 30 -20.05 34.79 -60.32
N GLU A 31 -19.97 36.12 -60.44
CA GLU A 31 -20.00 37.01 -59.28
C GLU A 31 -21.38 36.94 -58.63
N VAL A 32 -21.40 36.57 -57.36
CA VAL A 32 -22.64 36.49 -56.56
C VAL A 32 -22.90 37.81 -55.85
N SER A 33 -21.85 38.54 -55.49
CA SER A 33 -21.85 39.93 -55.02
C SER A 33 -20.43 40.50 -55.03
N THR A 34 -20.27 41.81 -54.75
CA THR A 34 -18.95 42.45 -54.61
C THR A 34 -18.08 41.72 -53.59
N GLY A 35 -17.00 41.10 -54.08
CA GLY A 35 -16.03 40.35 -53.26
C GLY A 35 -16.29 38.85 -53.15
N LEU A 36 -17.30 38.28 -53.82
CA LEU A 36 -17.59 36.83 -53.79
C LEU A 36 -17.87 36.28 -55.20
N ALA A 37 -17.11 35.26 -55.60
CA ALA A 37 -17.29 34.55 -56.86
C ALA A 37 -17.53 33.06 -56.63
N LEU A 38 -18.42 32.47 -57.43
CA LEU A 38 -18.58 31.02 -57.53
C LEU A 38 -17.56 30.47 -58.52
N ASP A 39 -16.77 29.51 -58.06
CA ASP A 39 -15.87 28.69 -58.88
C ASP A 39 -16.33 27.23 -58.75
N GLY A 40 -17.17 26.79 -59.71
CA GLY A 40 -17.90 25.53 -59.58
C GLY A 40 -18.88 25.54 -58.40
N GLU A 41 -18.76 24.57 -57.49
CA GLU A 41 -19.60 24.44 -56.29
C GLU A 41 -19.02 25.17 -55.04
N ALA A 42 -17.87 25.84 -55.17
CA ALA A 42 -17.21 26.53 -54.06
C ALA A 42 -17.40 28.05 -54.15
N ILE A 43 -17.68 28.69 -53.00
CA ILE A 43 -17.72 30.15 -52.86
C ILE A 43 -16.31 30.65 -52.52
N ARG A 44 -15.75 31.52 -53.37
CA ARG A 44 -14.43 32.15 -53.19
C ARG A 44 -14.59 33.65 -52.90
N VAL A 45 -13.88 34.13 -51.87
CA VAL A 45 -13.72 35.58 -51.61
C VAL A 45 -12.68 36.13 -52.57
N VAL A 46 -13.04 37.14 -53.37
CA VAL A 46 -12.16 37.80 -54.33
C VAL A 46 -11.66 39.09 -53.71
N TYR A 47 -10.37 39.14 -53.40
CA TYR A 47 -9.65 40.40 -53.14
C TYR A 47 -9.04 40.88 -54.48
N GLY A 48 -9.14 42.18 -54.76
CA GLY A 48 -8.86 42.84 -56.06
C GLY A 48 -7.50 42.51 -56.71
N ASP A 49 -7.28 42.80 -58.00
CA ASP A 49 -7.26 44.15 -58.57
C ASP A 49 -7.98 44.30 -59.93
N GLY A 50 -8.96 45.21 -60.01
CA GLY A 50 -9.64 45.69 -61.22
C GLY A 50 -10.49 46.96 -60.94
N PRO A 51 -10.67 47.88 -61.90
CA PRO A 51 -10.61 49.33 -61.66
C PRO A 51 -11.89 49.96 -61.09
N GLY A 52 -11.74 50.63 -59.93
CA GLY A 52 -12.83 51.39 -59.29
C GLY A 52 -12.57 51.93 -57.87
N THR A 53 -11.30 52.06 -57.45
CA THR A 53 -10.79 52.67 -56.20
C THR A 53 -10.86 51.86 -54.91
N ALA A 54 -9.79 52.01 -54.10
CA ALA A 54 -9.54 51.33 -52.84
C ALA A 54 -10.57 51.67 -51.76
N VAL A 55 -10.82 50.74 -50.85
CA VAL A 55 -11.17 51.10 -49.47
C VAL A 55 -9.94 50.85 -48.61
N GLU A 56 -9.14 51.91 -48.47
CA GLU A 56 -8.22 52.06 -47.35
C GLU A 56 -9.07 52.14 -46.07
N GLY A 57 -8.88 51.18 -45.16
CA GLY A 57 -9.60 51.06 -43.89
C GLY A 57 -10.87 50.20 -43.97
N ASN A 58 -10.84 49.02 -43.34
CA ASN A 58 -11.99 48.16 -42.99
C ASN A 58 -13.31 48.48 -43.72
N ASP A 59 -13.64 47.75 -44.79
CA ASP A 59 -15.02 47.74 -45.30
C ASP A 59 -15.95 47.30 -44.15
N PRO A 60 -16.82 48.19 -43.62
CA PRO A 60 -17.62 47.88 -42.45
C PRO A 60 -18.74 46.86 -42.72
N ARG A 61 -18.94 46.44 -43.97
CA ARG A 61 -20.05 45.56 -44.38
C ARG A 61 -19.67 44.09 -44.47
N LEU A 62 -18.39 43.74 -44.36
CA LEU A 62 -17.92 42.36 -44.23
C LEU A 62 -17.56 42.02 -42.77
N ASN A 63 -18.40 42.46 -41.83
CA ASN A 63 -18.21 42.24 -40.40
C ASN A 63 -18.96 41.03 -39.83
N ALA A 64 -19.74 40.30 -40.63
CA ALA A 64 -20.29 38.98 -40.30
C ALA A 64 -21.11 38.43 -41.49
N ILE A 65 -21.06 37.12 -41.72
CA ILE A 65 -22.17 36.40 -42.35
C ILE A 65 -23.33 36.50 -41.36
N ARG A 66 -24.25 37.46 -41.55
CA ARG A 66 -25.42 37.65 -40.68
C ARG A 66 -26.64 36.96 -41.26
N ASN A 67 -27.28 36.10 -40.48
CA ASN A 67 -28.64 35.63 -40.74
C ASN A 67 -29.62 36.43 -39.86
N GLY A 68 -30.13 37.55 -40.37
CA GLY A 68 -31.20 38.33 -39.71
C GLY A 68 -30.76 39.42 -38.71
N THR A 69 -31.77 40.09 -38.13
CA THR A 69 -31.63 41.28 -37.25
C THR A 69 -31.72 40.99 -35.74
N GLU A 70 -31.98 39.74 -35.35
CA GLU A 70 -31.90 39.30 -33.94
C GLU A 70 -30.64 38.45 -33.71
N PRO A 71 -30.00 38.52 -32.53
CA PRO A 71 -28.91 37.63 -32.18
C PRO A 71 -29.40 36.18 -32.16
N GLN A 72 -29.04 35.40 -33.16
CA GLN A 72 -29.19 33.95 -33.15
C GLN A 72 -27.85 33.30 -32.82
N ASP A 73 -27.88 32.16 -32.14
CA ASP A 73 -26.69 31.34 -31.92
C ASP A 73 -26.02 31.09 -33.28
N ALA A 74 -24.84 31.68 -33.49
CA ALA A 74 -24.07 31.50 -34.71
C ALA A 74 -23.51 30.07 -34.72
N SER A 75 -24.30 29.14 -35.26
CA SER A 75 -23.85 27.78 -35.54
C SER A 75 -23.15 27.77 -36.90
N PHE A 76 -21.82 27.70 -36.88
CA PHE A 76 -21.04 27.34 -38.07
C PHE A 76 -21.16 25.83 -38.27
N ALA A 77 -22.14 25.41 -39.08
CA ALA A 77 -22.32 24.01 -39.45
C ALA A 77 -21.62 23.73 -40.78
N VAL A 78 -20.57 22.92 -40.75
CA VAL A 78 -20.00 22.32 -41.96
C VAL A 78 -20.69 20.97 -42.17
N ALA A 79 -21.57 20.89 -43.17
CA ALA A 79 -22.18 19.64 -43.60
C ALA A 79 -21.59 19.20 -44.93
N GLY A 80 -20.97 18.01 -44.98
CA GLY A 80 -20.35 17.44 -46.17
C GLY A 80 -19.34 16.34 -45.84
N THR A 81 -18.94 15.54 -46.84
CA THR A 81 -17.97 14.42 -46.69
C THR A 81 -16.52 14.81 -47.02
N GLY A 82 -16.18 16.10 -46.92
CA GLY A 82 -14.86 16.65 -47.28
C GLY A 82 -14.06 17.18 -46.09
N THR A 83 -12.75 17.36 -46.28
CA THR A 83 -11.85 18.00 -45.30
C THR A 83 -12.01 19.52 -45.40
N VAL A 84 -12.40 20.17 -44.30
CA VAL A 84 -12.35 21.65 -44.21
C VAL A 84 -11.07 22.04 -43.50
N THR A 85 -10.22 22.79 -44.21
CA THR A 85 -8.98 23.37 -43.67
C THR A 85 -9.18 24.88 -43.58
N GLY A 86 -9.10 25.44 -42.38
CA GLY A 86 -9.22 26.87 -42.16
C GLY A 86 -8.14 27.37 -41.21
N ARG A 87 -7.52 28.50 -41.55
CA ARG A 87 -6.60 29.22 -40.67
C ARG A 87 -7.41 30.26 -39.90
N LEU A 88 -7.67 30.00 -38.61
CA LEU A 88 -8.54 30.88 -37.80
C LEU A 88 -7.80 32.15 -37.34
N THR A 89 -6.47 32.07 -37.16
CA THR A 89 -5.54 33.18 -36.90
C THR A 89 -4.15 32.82 -37.45
N ALA A 90 -3.24 33.80 -37.63
CA ALA A 90 -1.89 33.53 -38.12
C ALA A 90 -1.17 32.52 -37.20
N GLY A 91 -0.95 31.28 -37.68
CA GLY A 91 -0.15 30.25 -37.00
C GLY A 91 -0.88 28.95 -36.63
N THR A 92 -2.21 28.98 -36.49
CA THR A 92 -3.00 27.81 -36.06
C THR A 92 -3.94 27.32 -37.16
N GLU A 93 -3.89 26.02 -37.45
CA GLU A 93 -4.79 25.34 -38.39
C GLU A 93 -5.75 24.42 -37.64
N VAL A 94 -7.04 24.48 -37.99
CA VAL A 94 -8.08 23.56 -37.50
C VAL A 94 -8.60 22.72 -38.66
N PHE A 95 -8.55 21.40 -38.49
CA PHE A 95 -9.15 20.44 -39.43
C PHE A 95 -10.38 19.81 -38.78
N LEU A 96 -11.46 19.74 -39.56
CA LEU A 96 -12.67 18.99 -39.24
C LEU A 96 -12.87 17.93 -40.35
N GLU A 97 -12.82 16.64 -39.98
CA GLU A 97 -13.00 15.53 -40.92
C GLU A 97 -14.21 14.68 -40.51
N ALA A 98 -15.26 14.70 -41.33
CA ALA A 98 -16.45 13.89 -41.15
C ALA A 98 -16.45 12.71 -42.14
N LYS A 99 -15.59 11.70 -41.91
CA LYS A 99 -15.55 10.51 -42.77
C LYS A 99 -15.70 9.20 -41.98
N THR A 100 -16.62 8.34 -42.42
CA THR A 100 -16.75 6.93 -42.03
C THR A 100 -15.84 6.08 -42.95
N PRO A 101 -15.11 5.06 -42.44
CA PRO A 101 -15.57 4.13 -41.41
C PRO A 101 -14.69 4.04 -40.14
N THR A 102 -15.34 3.64 -39.06
CA THR A 102 -14.89 3.48 -37.66
C THR A 102 -13.81 2.40 -37.41
N ALA A 103 -13.19 1.84 -38.45
CA ALA A 103 -12.15 0.81 -38.33
C ALA A 103 -10.72 1.39 -38.28
N SER A 104 -10.53 2.66 -38.66
CA SER A 104 -9.26 3.38 -38.60
C SER A 104 -9.44 4.67 -37.81
N LEU A 105 -8.54 4.93 -36.85
CA LEU A 105 -8.53 6.15 -36.01
C LEU A 105 -8.48 7.39 -36.91
N THR A 106 -9.64 7.99 -37.20
CA THR A 106 -9.74 9.19 -38.04
C THR A 106 -9.98 10.39 -37.11
N PRO A 107 -9.09 11.40 -37.08
CA PRO A 107 -9.27 12.56 -36.22
C PRO A 107 -10.46 13.41 -36.70
N LEU A 108 -11.50 13.57 -35.87
CA LEU A 108 -12.66 14.42 -36.14
C LEU A 108 -12.35 15.92 -35.98
N LEU A 109 -11.54 16.26 -34.96
CA LEU A 109 -11.02 17.59 -34.72
C LEU A 109 -9.50 17.48 -34.58
N ARG A 110 -8.75 18.29 -35.32
CA ARG A 110 -7.29 18.36 -35.22
C ARG A 110 -6.83 19.81 -35.19
N VAL A 111 -6.08 20.17 -34.14
CA VAL A 111 -5.41 21.48 -34.03
C VAL A 111 -3.92 21.29 -34.21
N ARG A 112 -3.29 22.09 -35.06
CA ARG A 112 -1.84 22.15 -35.25
C ARG A 112 -1.32 23.57 -35.04
N ASN A 113 -0.12 23.70 -34.48
CA ASN A 113 0.64 24.95 -34.50
C ASN A 113 1.78 24.83 -35.51
N THR A 114 1.77 25.70 -36.50
CA THR A 114 2.69 25.70 -37.65
C THR A 114 3.84 26.71 -37.50
N THR A 115 3.87 27.44 -36.40
CA THR A 115 4.87 28.47 -36.11
C THR A 115 5.46 28.22 -34.72
N GLY A 116 6.76 27.92 -34.66
CA GLY A 116 7.56 27.95 -33.43
C GLY A 116 8.59 29.07 -33.51
N GLY A 117 8.83 29.76 -32.40
CA GLY A 117 10.00 30.64 -32.25
C GLY A 117 11.30 29.85 -32.05
N ASP A 118 12.45 30.53 -32.01
CA ASP A 118 13.78 29.90 -31.88
C ASP A 118 13.94 28.99 -30.62
N SER A 119 13.07 29.18 -29.61
CA SER A 119 13.03 28.40 -28.37
C SER A 119 11.70 27.72 -28.09
N GLU A 120 10.69 27.80 -28.97
CA GLU A 120 9.36 27.20 -28.75
C GLU A 120 9.14 25.98 -29.66
N PRO A 121 8.48 24.90 -29.18
CA PRO A 121 8.25 23.71 -29.99
C PRO A 121 7.31 24.01 -31.17
N ALA A 122 7.78 23.75 -32.40
CA ALA A 122 6.94 23.74 -33.59
C ALA A 122 6.29 22.35 -33.74
N TRP A 123 4.96 22.31 -33.80
CA TRP A 123 4.17 21.06 -33.87
C TRP A 123 3.79 20.72 -35.32
N ASP A 124 4.75 20.85 -36.25
CA ASP A 124 4.50 20.78 -37.70
C ASP A 124 4.25 19.34 -38.22
N GLY A 125 4.52 18.32 -37.41
CA GLY A 125 4.28 16.90 -37.73
C GLY A 125 3.26 16.18 -36.84
N ILE A 126 2.91 16.76 -35.68
CA ILE A 126 2.15 16.10 -34.62
C ILE A 126 1.02 17.03 -34.18
N PRO A 127 -0.24 16.57 -34.13
CA PRO A 127 -1.32 17.44 -33.68
C PRO A 127 -1.15 17.83 -32.20
N LEU A 128 -1.46 19.09 -31.88
CA LEU A 128 -1.48 19.59 -30.51
C LEU A 128 -2.71 19.08 -29.75
N PHE A 129 -3.85 18.99 -30.42
CA PHE A 129 -5.10 18.49 -29.87
C PHE A 129 -5.85 17.67 -30.92
N THR A 130 -6.33 16.48 -30.54
CA THR A 130 -7.26 15.72 -31.37
C THR A 130 -8.43 15.14 -30.59
N VAL A 131 -9.59 15.15 -31.24
CA VAL A 131 -10.72 14.27 -30.90
C VAL A 131 -10.90 13.32 -32.07
N ASP A 132 -10.87 12.01 -31.85
CA ASP A 132 -11.02 11.03 -32.92
C ASP A 132 -12.45 10.48 -33.07
N SER A 133 -12.67 9.73 -34.15
CA SER A 133 -13.96 9.13 -34.48
C SER A 133 -14.45 8.07 -33.50
N ALA A 134 -13.59 7.58 -32.60
CA ALA A 134 -13.93 6.67 -31.52
C ALA A 134 -14.18 7.41 -30.19
N GLY A 135 -14.08 8.74 -30.16
CA GLY A 135 -14.22 9.56 -28.95
C GLY A 135 -12.94 9.67 -28.12
N GLY A 136 -11.79 9.25 -28.66
CA GLY A 136 -10.49 9.43 -28.04
C GLY A 136 -10.11 10.92 -27.97
N LEU A 137 -9.50 11.30 -26.85
CA LEU A 137 -8.99 12.65 -26.60
C LEU A 137 -7.47 12.61 -26.48
N LEU A 138 -6.79 13.40 -27.30
CA LEU A 138 -5.35 13.59 -27.22
C LEU A 138 -5.06 15.07 -27.03
N ALA A 139 -4.34 15.40 -25.96
CA ALA A 139 -3.78 16.72 -25.74
C ALA A 139 -2.28 16.57 -25.55
N HIS A 140 -1.50 17.18 -26.44
CA HIS A 140 -0.06 17.24 -26.33
C HIS A 140 0.38 18.52 -25.66
N GLY A 141 1.61 18.50 -25.16
CA GLY A 141 2.37 19.70 -24.86
C GLY A 141 3.77 19.33 -24.41
N GLU A 142 4.54 20.36 -24.13
CA GLU A 142 5.95 20.24 -23.78
C GLU A 142 6.16 20.75 -22.36
N MET A 143 7.05 20.09 -21.62
CA MET A 143 7.44 20.52 -20.28
C MET A 143 8.06 21.93 -20.35
N ASP A 144 7.83 22.74 -19.32
CA ASP A 144 8.29 24.14 -19.24
C ASP A 144 7.64 25.10 -20.27
N PHE A 145 6.70 24.64 -21.11
CA PHE A 145 5.94 25.49 -22.03
C PHE A 145 4.47 25.65 -21.63
N GLY A 146 3.97 26.89 -21.75
CA GLY A 146 2.59 27.26 -21.50
C GLY A 146 2.33 27.68 -20.06
N THR A 147 1.37 28.58 -19.87
CA THR A 147 0.89 28.98 -18.54
C THR A 147 -0.22 28.04 -18.08
N ILE A 148 -0.52 28.04 -16.77
CA ILE A 148 -1.66 27.29 -16.24
C ILE A 148 -2.95 27.63 -17.02
N PRO A 149 -3.72 26.64 -17.51
CA PRO A 149 -4.93 26.91 -18.28
C PRO A 149 -6.04 27.62 -17.49
N PHE A 150 -6.15 27.36 -16.18
CA PHE A 150 -7.17 27.94 -15.32
C PHE A 150 -6.78 27.88 -13.84
N SER A 151 -7.03 28.95 -13.10
CA SER A 151 -6.87 29.07 -11.65
C SER A 151 -8.18 29.44 -10.97
N GLY A 152 -8.34 29.09 -9.69
CA GLY A 152 -9.52 29.40 -8.89
C GLY A 152 -10.63 28.35 -8.95
N LYS A 153 -11.81 28.72 -8.46
CA LYS A 153 -12.90 27.77 -8.15
C LYS A 153 -13.62 27.19 -9.36
N GLY A 154 -13.91 25.89 -9.31
CA GLY A 154 -14.84 25.24 -10.23
C GLY A 154 -14.48 23.80 -10.60
N TYR A 155 -15.42 23.15 -11.28
CA TYR A 155 -15.24 21.83 -11.88
C TYR A 155 -14.42 21.94 -13.18
N ARG A 156 -13.39 21.11 -13.33
CA ARG A 156 -12.55 21.07 -14.54
C ARG A 156 -11.86 19.73 -14.74
N MET A 157 -11.65 19.38 -16.00
CA MET A 157 -10.60 18.48 -16.45
C MET A 157 -9.52 19.35 -17.10
N MET A 158 -8.28 19.26 -16.65
CA MET A 158 -7.21 20.17 -17.07
C MET A 158 -5.90 19.41 -17.21
N TRP A 159 -5.35 19.43 -18.42
CA TRP A 159 -3.97 19.06 -18.72
C TRP A 159 -3.11 20.34 -18.69
N TYR A 160 -2.11 20.37 -17.82
CA TYR A 160 -1.15 21.47 -17.73
C TYR A 160 0.21 21.00 -18.27
N PRO A 161 0.51 21.24 -19.56
CA PRO A 161 1.70 20.69 -20.22
C PRO A 161 3.01 21.19 -19.63
N GLY A 162 3.08 22.48 -19.24
CA GLY A 162 4.28 23.07 -18.64
C GLY A 162 4.79 22.36 -17.39
N LYS A 163 3.90 21.64 -16.67
CA LYS A 163 4.26 20.80 -15.52
C LYS A 163 3.99 19.31 -15.75
N ALA A 164 3.62 18.89 -16.95
CA ALA A 164 3.13 17.54 -17.24
C ALA A 164 2.08 17.04 -16.22
N ALA A 165 1.19 17.93 -15.78
CA ALA A 165 0.30 17.69 -14.65
C ALA A 165 -1.16 17.54 -15.09
N PHE A 166 -1.88 16.60 -14.47
CA PHE A 166 -3.28 16.33 -14.80
C PHE A 166 -4.21 16.60 -13.63
N ARG A 167 -5.36 17.24 -13.92
CA ARG A 167 -6.41 17.57 -12.96
C ARG A 167 -7.78 17.12 -13.44
N ALA A 168 -8.60 16.55 -12.57
CA ALA A 168 -9.99 16.20 -12.90
C ALA A 168 -10.92 16.17 -11.67
N GLY A 169 -11.95 17.01 -11.67
CA GLY A 169 -12.88 17.16 -10.54
C GLY A 169 -13.11 18.61 -10.13
N TYR A 170 -13.29 18.87 -8.83
CA TYR A 170 -13.54 20.19 -8.26
C TYR A 170 -12.35 20.68 -7.44
N ALA A 171 -11.94 21.92 -7.68
CA ALA A 171 -10.97 22.62 -6.84
C ALA A 171 -11.37 24.08 -6.65
N GLU A 172 -10.90 24.65 -5.56
CA GLU A 172 -10.86 26.09 -5.34
C GLU A 172 -9.46 26.58 -5.69
N THR A 173 -8.59 26.73 -4.71
CA THR A 173 -7.19 27.17 -4.91
C THR A 173 -6.21 26.00 -5.02
N GLN A 174 -6.66 24.76 -4.79
CA GLN A 174 -5.80 23.58 -4.74
C GLN A 174 -5.08 23.30 -6.06
N TRP A 175 -5.63 23.78 -7.19
CA TRP A 175 -5.02 23.66 -8.52
C TRP A 175 -4.65 25.02 -9.10
N ASP A 176 -4.30 25.99 -8.26
CA ASP A 176 -3.56 27.18 -8.71
C ASP A 176 -2.10 26.80 -8.96
N ASP A 177 -1.39 27.55 -9.81
CA ASP A 177 -0.05 27.17 -10.30
C ASP A 177 0.94 26.82 -9.17
N ALA A 178 0.93 27.56 -8.05
CA ALA A 178 1.79 27.30 -6.89
C ALA A 178 1.52 25.96 -6.17
N ASN A 179 0.33 25.37 -6.38
CA ASN A 179 -0.11 24.12 -5.76
C ASN A 179 -0.08 22.93 -6.74
N ILE A 180 0.51 23.12 -7.92
CA ILE A 180 0.72 22.06 -8.92
C ILE A 180 2.21 21.72 -8.95
N GLY A 181 2.53 20.49 -8.57
CA GLY A 181 3.86 19.92 -8.76
C GLY A 181 4.05 19.35 -10.17
N ASP A 182 5.31 19.25 -10.57
CA ASP A 182 5.67 18.65 -11.86
C ASP A 182 5.34 17.16 -11.87
N PHE A 183 4.87 16.65 -13.01
CA PHE A 183 4.40 15.27 -13.21
C PHE A 183 3.28 14.84 -12.25
N SER A 184 2.59 15.78 -11.60
CA SER A 184 1.64 15.44 -10.54
C SER A 184 0.22 15.19 -11.06
N TRP A 185 -0.50 14.33 -10.34
CA TRP A 185 -1.91 14.03 -10.62
C TRP A 185 -2.77 14.42 -9.42
N ALA A 186 -3.81 15.21 -9.65
CA ALA A 186 -4.83 15.46 -8.62
C ALA A 186 -6.23 15.26 -9.20
N GLY A 187 -7.06 14.45 -8.56
CA GLY A 187 -8.45 14.28 -8.96
C GLY A 187 -9.42 14.18 -7.79
N GLY A 188 -10.70 14.37 -8.07
CA GLY A 188 -11.76 14.39 -7.05
C GLY A 188 -12.06 15.80 -6.53
N ASN A 189 -12.38 15.92 -5.25
CA ASN A 189 -12.83 17.16 -4.62
C ASN A 189 -11.74 17.75 -3.71
N LEU A 190 -11.32 18.99 -3.96
CA LEU A 190 -10.39 19.75 -3.12
C LEU A 190 -9.07 19.02 -2.83
N THR A 191 -8.54 18.28 -3.82
CA THR A 191 -7.26 17.54 -3.68
C THR A 191 -6.06 18.37 -4.09
N VAL A 192 -4.95 18.24 -3.36
CA VAL A 192 -3.67 18.92 -3.61
C VAL A 192 -2.61 17.89 -3.99
N ALA A 193 -1.94 18.09 -5.12
CA ALA A 193 -0.74 17.36 -5.52
C ALA A 193 0.34 18.39 -5.93
N SER A 194 1.03 18.94 -4.93
CA SER A 194 1.88 20.13 -5.10
C SER A 194 3.37 19.83 -5.23
N ALA A 195 3.80 18.62 -4.90
CA ALA A 195 5.20 18.21 -5.05
C ALA A 195 5.44 17.42 -6.34
N TYR A 196 6.70 17.32 -6.74
CA TYR A 196 7.14 16.54 -7.88
C TYR A 196 6.63 15.09 -7.81
N GLY A 197 5.98 14.62 -8.87
CA GLY A 197 5.45 13.26 -9.00
C GLY A 197 4.38 12.88 -7.97
N ALA A 198 3.78 13.85 -7.27
CA ALA A 198 2.76 13.57 -6.27
C ALA A 198 1.45 13.07 -6.92
N PHE A 199 0.78 12.14 -6.26
CA PHE A 199 -0.51 11.61 -6.69
C PHE A 199 -1.57 11.83 -5.60
N ALA A 200 -2.65 12.54 -5.90
CA ALA A 200 -3.77 12.77 -5.01
C ALA A 200 -5.11 12.39 -5.67
N HIS A 201 -5.93 11.58 -5.02
CA HIS A 201 -7.28 11.31 -5.48
C HIS A 201 -8.26 11.09 -4.33
N GLY A 202 -9.47 11.65 -4.45
CA GLY A 202 -10.53 11.50 -3.46
C GLY A 202 -11.07 12.85 -3.01
N ASP A 203 -11.22 13.05 -1.71
CA ASP A 203 -11.79 14.26 -1.10
C ASP A 203 -10.78 14.84 -0.10
N LEU A 204 -10.38 16.10 -0.22
CA LEU A 204 -9.47 16.77 0.72
C LEU A 204 -8.12 16.04 0.93
N CYS A 205 -7.65 15.32 -0.09
CA CYS A 205 -6.37 14.62 -0.03
C CYS A 205 -5.20 15.59 -0.31
N GLU A 206 -4.20 15.63 0.57
CA GLU A 206 -3.01 16.48 0.45
C GLU A 206 -1.75 15.64 0.21
N ALA A 207 -1.32 15.53 -1.06
CA ALA A 207 -0.04 14.96 -1.45
C ALA A 207 0.99 16.09 -1.68
N THR A 208 1.79 16.39 -0.65
CA THR A 208 2.75 17.52 -0.66
C THR A 208 4.20 17.08 -0.48
N GLY A 209 4.45 15.78 -0.30
CA GLY A 209 5.78 15.19 -0.35
C GLY A 209 6.16 14.78 -1.78
N THR A 210 7.44 14.88 -2.12
CA THR A 210 7.95 14.39 -3.41
C THR A 210 7.61 12.91 -3.59
N VAL A 211 7.05 12.56 -4.74
CA VAL A 211 6.56 11.22 -5.11
C VAL A 211 5.61 10.59 -4.09
N SER A 212 4.87 11.41 -3.33
CA SER A 212 3.92 10.91 -2.34
C SER A 212 2.58 10.52 -2.97
N VAL A 213 1.87 9.59 -2.31
CA VAL A 213 0.57 9.08 -2.75
C VAL A 213 -0.47 9.33 -1.67
N CYS A 214 -1.54 10.03 -2.04
CA CYS A 214 -2.68 10.33 -1.20
C CYS A 214 -3.96 9.80 -1.87
N LEU A 215 -4.69 8.90 -1.20
CA LEU A 215 -5.94 8.33 -1.70
C LEU A 215 -7.04 8.35 -0.63
N GLY A 216 -8.26 8.78 -0.97
CA GLY A 216 -9.41 8.74 -0.06
C GLY A 216 -9.77 10.11 0.51
N SER A 217 -10.19 10.18 1.78
CA SER A 217 -10.77 11.40 2.36
C SER A 217 -9.88 12.01 3.45
N ALA A 218 -9.56 13.30 3.35
CA ALA A 218 -8.85 14.08 4.37
C ALA A 218 -7.50 13.46 4.82
N ASN A 219 -6.79 12.79 3.91
CA ASN A 219 -5.47 12.22 4.18
C ASN A 219 -4.36 13.21 3.87
N LYS A 220 -3.20 13.04 4.52
CA LYS A 220 -2.01 13.87 4.31
C LYS A 220 -0.78 13.01 4.04
N ALA A 221 -0.28 13.04 2.82
CA ALA A 221 0.97 12.41 2.40
C ALA A 221 2.05 13.48 2.20
N THR A 222 2.65 13.94 3.31
CA THR A 222 3.59 15.08 3.32
C THR A 222 5.06 14.65 3.36
N GLY A 223 5.33 13.39 3.67
CA GLY A 223 6.67 12.82 3.62
C GLY A 223 7.10 12.52 2.18
N THR A 224 8.40 12.64 1.89
CA THR A 224 8.93 12.16 0.60
C THR A 224 8.70 10.66 0.47
N ALA A 225 8.19 10.21 -0.69
CA ALA A 225 7.82 8.81 -0.95
C ALA A 225 6.83 8.21 0.06
N SER A 226 6.02 9.05 0.72
CA SER A 226 5.04 8.57 1.69
C SER A 226 3.72 8.15 1.02
N ILE A 227 2.98 7.26 1.69
CA ILE A 227 1.68 6.76 1.22
C ILE A 227 0.65 6.99 2.34
N ALA A 228 -0.40 7.77 2.07
CA ALA A 228 -1.54 7.95 2.95
C ALA A 228 -2.84 7.52 2.24
N THR A 229 -3.52 6.50 2.76
CA THR A 229 -4.78 6.02 2.19
C THR A 229 -5.84 5.64 3.23
N GLY A 230 -7.12 5.77 2.85
CA GLY A 230 -8.27 5.57 3.73
C GLY A 230 -8.91 6.90 4.10
N ALA A 231 -9.06 7.21 5.39
CA ALA A 231 -9.60 8.50 5.81
C ALA A 231 -8.95 9.10 7.07
N SER A 232 -8.71 10.41 7.04
CA SER A 232 -8.12 11.19 8.13
C SER A 232 -6.76 10.68 8.63
N THR A 233 -5.96 10.09 7.74
CA THR A 233 -4.63 9.56 8.07
C THR A 233 -3.52 10.53 7.68
N THR A 234 -2.35 10.42 8.32
CA THR A 234 -1.16 11.23 8.01
C THR A 234 0.06 10.33 7.85
N ALA A 235 0.76 10.48 6.73
CA ALA A 235 2.06 9.88 6.43
C ALA A 235 3.07 11.01 6.16
N SER A 236 3.79 11.41 7.20
CA SER A 236 4.67 12.59 7.17
C SER A 236 6.16 12.28 7.24
N GLY A 237 6.53 11.04 7.55
CA GLY A 237 7.92 10.60 7.55
C GLY A 237 8.41 10.24 6.14
N PHE A 238 9.72 10.30 5.93
CA PHE A 238 10.34 9.82 4.68
C PHE A 238 10.01 8.34 4.48
N GLY A 239 9.41 7.97 3.35
CA GLY A 239 9.01 6.60 3.03
C GLY A 239 7.97 6.01 3.99
N SER A 240 7.23 6.84 4.73
CA SER A 240 6.25 6.34 5.71
C SER A 240 4.92 5.92 5.05
N VAL A 241 4.23 4.97 5.68
CA VAL A 241 2.97 4.42 5.18
C VAL A 241 1.89 4.53 6.26
N SER A 242 0.78 5.17 5.94
CA SER A 242 -0.38 5.31 6.81
C SER A 242 -1.64 4.87 6.08
N MET A 243 -2.27 3.77 6.52
CA MET A 243 -3.45 3.21 5.84
C MET A 243 -4.58 2.86 6.81
N GLY A 244 -5.79 3.31 6.52
CA GLY A 244 -7.00 3.01 7.31
C GLY A 244 -7.68 4.27 7.81
N TYR A 245 -7.97 4.37 9.11
CA TYR A 245 -8.69 5.53 9.66
C TYR A 245 -7.96 6.17 10.84
N THR A 246 -7.71 7.49 10.77
CA THR A 246 -7.10 8.28 11.85
C THR A 246 -5.74 7.77 12.33
N ASN A 247 -4.90 7.31 11.39
CA ASN A 247 -3.55 6.83 11.67
C ASN A 247 -2.49 7.91 11.44
N VAL A 248 -1.37 7.80 12.14
CA VAL A 248 -0.22 8.72 12.00
C VAL A 248 1.06 7.93 11.84
N ALA A 249 1.72 8.05 10.69
CA ALA A 249 3.05 7.51 10.42
C ALA A 249 4.04 8.67 10.19
N SER A 250 4.71 9.11 11.26
CA SER A 250 5.54 10.33 11.24
C SER A 250 7.05 10.08 11.34
N GLY A 251 7.48 8.87 11.69
CA GLY A 251 8.90 8.51 11.63
C GLY A 251 9.37 8.12 10.22
N GLN A 252 10.67 8.20 9.96
CA GLN A 252 11.27 7.69 8.73
C GLN A 252 11.01 6.18 8.60
N GLY A 253 10.49 5.73 7.46
CA GLY A 253 10.13 4.34 7.21
C GLY A 253 9.05 3.79 8.14
N ALA A 254 8.31 4.66 8.85
CA ALA A 254 7.30 4.24 9.80
C ALA A 254 6.04 3.70 9.10
N VAL A 255 5.41 2.69 9.69
CA VAL A 255 4.22 2.04 9.13
C VAL A 255 3.08 2.04 10.17
N ALA A 256 1.97 2.71 9.87
CA ALA A 256 0.77 2.76 10.70
C ALA A 256 -0.45 2.23 9.92
N LEU A 257 -0.93 1.04 10.26
CA LEU A 257 -2.05 0.40 9.54
C LEU A 257 -3.18 0.04 10.51
N GLY A 258 -4.42 0.39 10.16
CA GLY A 258 -5.63 0.02 10.91
C GLY A 258 -6.45 1.23 11.35
N TYR A 259 -6.77 1.34 12.63
CA TYR A 259 -7.63 2.40 13.17
C TYR A 259 -7.03 3.02 14.43
N ARG A 260 -6.77 4.33 14.39
CA ARG A 260 -6.15 5.09 15.50
C ARG A 260 -4.79 4.54 15.92
N THR A 261 -3.93 4.23 14.95
CA THR A 261 -2.57 3.75 15.19
C THR A 261 -1.54 4.87 14.98
N THR A 262 -0.45 4.85 15.75
CA THR A 262 0.61 5.86 15.69
C THR A 262 1.98 5.21 15.59
N ALA A 263 2.63 5.35 14.45
CA ALA A 263 4.04 5.01 14.24
C ALA A 263 4.85 6.31 14.16
N ASN A 264 5.25 6.84 15.32
CA ASN A 264 5.85 8.17 15.47
C ASN A 264 7.37 8.17 15.72
N ALA A 265 8.05 7.06 15.43
CA ALA A 265 9.50 6.95 15.51
C ALA A 265 10.08 6.29 14.25
N ASP A 266 11.36 6.51 13.99
CA ASP A 266 12.02 5.94 12.82
C ASP A 266 11.98 4.41 12.86
N TYR A 267 11.70 3.81 11.71
CA TYR A 267 11.59 2.37 11.49
C TYR A 267 10.57 1.67 12.41
N SER A 268 9.59 2.41 12.95
CA SER A 268 8.56 1.85 13.81
C SER A 268 7.36 1.33 13.04
N THR A 269 6.72 0.28 13.55
CA THR A 269 5.53 -0.35 12.96
C THR A 269 4.41 -0.46 13.98
N ALA A 270 3.24 0.11 13.69
CA ALA A 270 2.05 0.07 14.53
C ALA A 270 0.85 -0.49 13.74
N LEU A 271 0.34 -1.66 14.14
CA LEU A 271 -0.72 -2.37 13.42
C LEU A 271 -1.94 -2.65 14.30
N GLY A 272 -3.14 -2.50 13.73
CA GLY A 272 -4.40 -2.89 14.33
C GLY A 272 -5.21 -1.71 14.87
N TYR A 273 -5.63 -1.78 16.13
CA TYR A 273 -6.53 -0.78 16.72
C TYR A 273 -5.88 -0.13 17.94
N ARG A 274 -5.78 1.21 17.99
CA ARG A 274 -5.28 1.96 19.17
C ARG A 274 -3.96 1.42 19.75
N VAL A 275 -2.90 1.54 18.94
CA VAL A 275 -1.53 1.22 19.32
C VAL A 275 -0.58 2.35 18.94
N SER A 276 0.50 2.51 19.70
CA SER A 276 1.52 3.53 19.48
C SER A 276 2.92 2.97 19.63
N SER A 277 3.84 3.33 18.73
CA SER A 277 5.27 3.07 18.89
C SER A 277 5.89 3.86 20.04
N GLY A 278 5.19 4.82 20.63
CA GLY A 278 5.62 5.53 21.84
C GLY A 278 6.86 6.41 21.67
N GLY A 279 7.25 6.74 20.44
CA GLY A 279 8.50 7.45 20.16
C GLY A 279 9.75 6.56 20.15
N PHE A 280 9.59 5.23 20.15
CA PHE A 280 10.72 4.30 20.19
C PHE A 280 11.11 3.76 18.81
N THR A 281 12.34 4.07 18.39
CA THR A 281 12.93 3.66 17.11
C THR A 281 12.99 2.13 16.96
N GLY A 282 12.70 1.63 15.76
CA GLY A 282 12.77 0.20 15.43
C GLY A 282 11.74 -0.68 16.15
N SER A 283 10.75 -0.08 16.81
CA SER A 283 9.78 -0.82 17.61
C SER A 283 8.59 -1.31 16.78
N PHE A 284 8.04 -2.46 17.16
CA PHE A 284 6.92 -3.13 16.51
C PHE A 284 5.80 -3.33 17.53
N ILE A 285 4.58 -2.91 17.20
CA ILE A 285 3.43 -3.06 18.09
C ILE A 285 2.16 -3.47 17.35
N TRP A 286 1.54 -4.55 17.81
CA TRP A 286 0.26 -5.05 17.28
C TRP A 286 -0.82 -4.99 18.35
N GLY A 287 -2.03 -4.56 17.98
CA GLY A 287 -3.14 -4.45 18.92
C GLY A 287 -4.48 -4.91 18.34
N ASP A 288 -5.14 -5.80 19.07
CA ASP A 288 -6.51 -6.24 18.81
C ASP A 288 -7.56 -5.14 19.11
N GLN A 289 -8.84 -5.41 18.84
CA GLN A 289 -9.92 -4.42 19.06
C GLN A 289 -10.27 -4.20 20.55
N SER A 290 -9.84 -5.09 21.45
CA SER A 290 -10.38 -5.24 22.82
C SER A 290 -10.41 -3.99 23.71
N THR A 291 -9.64 -2.95 23.40
CA THR A 291 -9.71 -1.68 24.14
C THR A 291 -10.99 -0.90 23.78
N THR A 292 -11.83 -0.61 24.76
CA THR A 292 -13.08 0.14 24.58
C THR A 292 -12.93 1.65 24.81
N GLY A 293 -11.78 2.08 25.33
CA GLY A 293 -11.51 3.46 25.71
C GLY A 293 -10.66 4.26 24.72
N THR A 294 -10.10 5.37 25.20
CA THR A 294 -9.11 6.16 24.47
C THR A 294 -7.68 5.66 24.63
N THR A 295 -7.46 4.69 25.53
CA THR A 295 -6.14 4.16 25.87
C THR A 295 -5.53 3.38 24.71
N SER A 296 -4.37 3.85 24.25
CA SER A 296 -3.52 3.14 23.29
C SER A 296 -2.49 2.30 24.04
N ALA A 297 -2.32 1.03 23.63
CA ALA A 297 -1.13 0.30 24.04
C ALA A 297 0.10 0.96 23.40
N THR A 298 1.15 1.14 24.18
CA THR A 298 2.31 1.93 23.77
C THR A 298 3.61 1.20 24.11
N ASN A 299 4.53 1.10 23.14
CA ASN A 299 5.87 0.56 23.40
C ASN A 299 6.59 1.38 24.49
N SER A 300 7.53 0.74 25.17
CA SER A 300 8.31 1.33 26.27
C SER A 300 9.82 1.30 26.04
N ALA A 301 10.29 0.74 24.92
CA ALA A 301 11.70 0.71 24.55
C ALA A 301 11.90 0.64 23.02
N SER A 302 13.05 1.13 22.56
CA SER A 302 13.50 0.95 21.17
C SER A 302 13.74 -0.53 20.86
N ASN A 303 13.50 -0.92 19.60
CA ASN A 303 13.62 -2.30 19.13
C ASN A 303 12.74 -3.33 19.87
N GLN A 304 11.68 -2.88 20.57
CA GLN A 304 10.74 -3.75 21.26
C GLN A 304 9.69 -4.31 20.30
N PHE A 305 9.37 -5.60 20.44
CA PHE A 305 8.16 -6.20 19.89
C PHE A 305 7.10 -6.33 21.00
N MET A 306 5.95 -5.68 20.84
CA MET A 306 4.85 -5.74 21.79
C MET A 306 3.55 -6.17 21.11
N VAL A 307 2.79 -7.05 21.75
CA VAL A 307 1.50 -7.52 21.27
C VAL A 307 0.46 -7.34 22.37
N ARG A 308 -0.64 -6.64 22.05
CA ARG A 308 -1.88 -6.70 22.83
C ARG A 308 -2.86 -7.61 22.09
N ALA A 309 -3.10 -8.79 22.65
CA ALA A 309 -4.07 -9.75 22.16
C ALA A 309 -4.91 -10.27 23.32
N ALA A 310 -6.03 -9.62 23.63
CA ALA A 310 -6.86 -10.00 24.78
C ALA A 310 -7.46 -11.40 24.63
N GLY A 311 -7.63 -11.88 23.40
CA GLY A 311 -8.03 -13.26 23.09
C GLY A 311 -6.91 -14.30 23.24
N GLY A 312 -5.68 -13.88 23.57
CA GLY A 312 -4.50 -14.74 23.68
C GLY A 312 -3.62 -14.76 22.43
N VAL A 313 -2.46 -15.43 22.54
CA VAL A 313 -1.47 -15.59 21.47
C VAL A 313 -1.27 -17.08 21.19
N ARG A 314 -1.22 -17.47 19.92
CA ARG A 314 -0.90 -18.84 19.49
C ARG A 314 0.34 -18.83 18.61
N LEU A 315 1.33 -19.64 18.97
CA LEU A 315 2.57 -19.84 18.21
C LEU A 315 2.61 -21.28 17.70
N ARG A 316 2.75 -21.49 16.39
CA ARG A 316 2.75 -22.82 15.76
C ARG A 316 3.94 -23.00 14.84
N THR A 317 4.54 -24.18 14.87
CA THR A 317 5.75 -24.52 14.08
C THR A 317 5.52 -25.66 13.11
N GLN A 318 4.28 -26.16 13.02
CA GLN A 318 3.86 -27.13 12.01
C GLN A 318 2.66 -26.61 11.22
N SER A 319 2.62 -26.95 9.93
CA SER A 319 1.56 -26.51 9.00
C SER A 319 0.17 -27.01 9.40
N ASN A 320 0.09 -28.16 10.07
CA ASN A 320 -1.16 -28.72 10.61
C ASN A 320 -1.54 -28.15 12.00
N LEU A 321 -0.78 -27.18 12.52
CA LEU A 321 -1.01 -26.49 13.79
C LEU A 321 -0.94 -27.38 15.05
N SER A 322 -0.43 -28.61 14.96
CA SER A 322 -0.40 -29.54 16.08
C SER A 322 0.72 -29.26 17.11
N THR A 323 1.84 -28.69 16.67
CA THR A 323 2.99 -28.37 17.54
C THR A 323 3.13 -26.87 17.77
N GLY A 324 3.24 -26.46 19.03
CA GLY A 324 3.50 -25.06 19.40
C GLY A 324 3.15 -24.73 20.85
N CYS A 325 2.95 -23.44 21.14
CA CYS A 325 2.56 -22.93 22.46
C CYS A 325 1.48 -21.86 22.36
N ASP A 326 0.63 -21.81 23.38
CA ASP A 326 -0.44 -20.82 23.56
C ASP A 326 -0.18 -19.99 24.81
N LEU A 327 -0.44 -18.68 24.72
CA LEU A 327 -0.69 -17.82 25.87
C LEU A 327 -2.20 -17.55 25.88
N PRO A 328 -3.00 -18.25 26.70
CA PRO A 328 -4.46 -18.09 26.70
C PRO A 328 -4.92 -16.68 27.08
N ALA A 329 -6.15 -16.33 26.70
CA ALA A 329 -6.78 -15.08 27.08
C ALA A 329 -6.72 -14.85 28.60
N GLY A 330 -6.24 -13.68 29.03
CA GLY A 330 -6.12 -13.32 30.45
C GLY A 330 -5.09 -14.11 31.26
N SER A 331 -4.27 -14.96 30.62
CA SER A 331 -3.25 -15.78 31.27
C SER A 331 -1.85 -15.17 31.14
N GLY A 332 -1.03 -15.39 32.17
CA GLY A 332 0.43 -15.15 32.13
C GLY A 332 1.25 -16.41 31.85
N VAL A 333 0.60 -17.55 31.57
CA VAL A 333 1.24 -18.87 31.46
C VAL A 333 1.20 -19.36 30.02
N PHE A 334 2.37 -19.74 29.49
CA PHE A 334 2.47 -20.47 28.24
C PHE A 334 2.10 -21.94 28.43
N SER A 335 1.20 -22.44 27.60
CA SER A 335 0.81 -23.84 27.51
C SER A 335 1.26 -24.41 26.17
N CYS A 336 2.23 -25.31 26.19
CA CYS A 336 2.81 -25.92 25.00
C CYS A 336 2.22 -27.31 24.72
N THR A 337 2.15 -27.70 23.45
CA THR A 337 1.71 -29.04 23.04
C THR A 337 2.50 -30.11 23.80
N SER A 338 1.80 -30.97 24.53
CA SER A 338 2.38 -32.12 25.22
C SER A 338 1.36 -33.27 25.27
N ASP A 339 0.80 -33.61 24.11
CA ASP A 339 -0.18 -34.69 23.96
C ASP A 339 0.54 -36.04 23.71
N ARG A 340 0.00 -37.13 24.27
CA ARG A 340 0.50 -38.49 24.01
C ARG A 340 0.38 -38.86 22.55
N ASP A 341 -0.65 -38.41 21.86
CA ASP A 341 -0.89 -38.70 20.44
C ASP A 341 0.05 -37.88 19.52
N THR A 342 0.69 -36.85 20.06
CA THR A 342 1.72 -36.06 19.36
C THR A 342 3.15 -36.51 19.64
N LYS A 343 3.32 -37.48 20.55
CA LYS A 343 4.62 -37.97 21.01
C LYS A 343 4.74 -39.47 20.75
N GLU A 344 5.95 -39.92 20.46
CA GLU A 344 6.24 -41.34 20.22
C GLU A 344 7.56 -41.75 20.88
N ASP A 345 7.93 -43.04 20.76
CA ASP A 345 9.17 -43.60 21.31
C ASP A 345 9.32 -43.43 22.84
N PHE A 346 8.23 -43.69 23.58
CA PHE A 346 8.25 -43.62 25.04
C PHE A 346 9.16 -44.68 25.67
N ARG A 347 10.18 -44.24 26.41
CA ARG A 347 11.10 -45.11 27.16
C ARG A 347 11.05 -44.79 28.65
N ARG A 348 11.25 -45.81 29.48
CA ARG A 348 11.36 -45.62 30.94
C ARG A 348 12.69 -44.96 31.26
N VAL A 349 12.65 -44.02 32.21
CA VAL A 349 13.83 -43.30 32.71
C VAL A 349 14.25 -43.89 34.05
N ASN A 350 15.56 -44.09 34.24
CA ASN A 350 16.10 -44.52 35.54
C ASN A 350 16.13 -43.33 36.51
N ALA A 351 15.17 -43.30 37.43
CA ALA A 351 14.98 -42.16 38.32
C ALA A 351 16.15 -41.93 39.29
N GLU A 352 16.81 -43.00 39.75
CA GLU A 352 17.98 -42.90 40.65
C GLU A 352 19.21 -42.35 39.91
N GLU A 353 19.39 -42.73 38.64
CA GLU A 353 20.45 -42.19 37.80
C GLU A 353 20.22 -40.69 37.52
N VAL A 354 18.99 -40.31 37.21
CA VAL A 354 18.62 -38.90 37.03
C VAL A 354 18.85 -38.12 38.31
N LEU A 355 18.40 -38.62 39.46
CA LEU A 355 18.61 -37.95 40.75
C LEU A 355 20.10 -37.81 41.08
N ALA A 356 20.92 -38.84 40.82
CA ALA A 356 22.37 -38.77 41.01
C ALA A 356 23.02 -37.70 40.11
N LYS A 357 22.59 -37.62 38.84
CA LYS A 357 23.05 -36.59 37.90
C LYS A 357 22.62 -35.19 38.33
N VAL A 358 21.37 -35.01 38.75
CA VAL A 358 20.87 -33.73 39.29
C VAL A 358 21.64 -33.32 40.54
N ALA A 359 21.88 -34.25 41.47
CA ALA A 359 22.62 -33.98 42.71
C ALA A 359 24.08 -33.60 42.45
N GLY A 360 24.70 -34.12 41.39
CA GLY A 360 26.05 -33.77 40.97
C GLY A 360 26.14 -32.58 40.01
N MET A 361 25.00 -32.02 39.57
CA MET A 361 24.98 -30.94 38.59
C MET A 361 25.19 -29.59 39.27
N THR A 362 26.09 -28.79 38.69
CA THR A 362 26.34 -27.42 39.13
C THR A 362 25.12 -26.54 38.87
N VAL A 363 24.58 -25.95 39.94
CA VAL A 363 23.51 -24.95 39.87
C VAL A 363 24.03 -23.67 40.49
N GLU A 364 24.15 -22.63 39.67
CA GLU A 364 24.73 -21.36 40.07
C GLU A 364 23.72 -20.23 39.88
N SER A 365 23.97 -19.14 40.59
CA SER A 365 23.29 -17.88 40.30
C SER A 365 24.12 -17.09 39.29
N TRP A 366 23.49 -16.68 38.20
CA TRP A 366 24.14 -16.05 37.04
C TRP A 366 23.33 -14.85 36.54
N ARG A 367 23.88 -14.14 35.56
CA ARG A 367 23.19 -13.08 34.81
C ARG A 367 23.67 -13.09 33.37
N TYR A 368 22.87 -12.61 32.43
CA TYR A 368 23.38 -12.42 31.08
C TYR A 368 24.42 -11.29 31.05
N LYS A 369 25.42 -11.43 30.17
CA LYS A 369 26.50 -10.42 30.03
C LYS A 369 25.96 -9.04 29.66
N THR A 370 24.84 -8.99 28.93
CA THR A 370 24.20 -7.77 28.41
C THR A 370 23.01 -7.30 29.23
N GLU A 371 22.64 -8.00 30.30
CA GLU A 371 21.49 -7.68 31.14
C GLU A 371 21.88 -6.73 32.29
N ALA A 372 20.88 -6.00 32.81
CA ALA A 372 21.07 -4.97 33.81
C ALA A 372 21.80 -5.48 35.08
N ALA A 373 22.65 -4.63 35.66
CA ALA A 373 23.37 -4.91 36.89
C ALA A 373 22.38 -4.99 38.07
N GLY A 374 22.08 -6.21 38.52
CA GLY A 374 21.12 -6.48 39.59
C GLY A 374 20.14 -7.60 39.27
N VAL A 375 19.96 -7.94 37.99
CA VAL A 375 19.17 -9.12 37.61
C VAL A 375 20.01 -10.37 37.85
N ARG A 376 19.40 -11.36 38.50
CA ARG A 376 20.02 -12.64 38.81
C ARG A 376 19.02 -13.75 38.50
N HIS A 377 19.54 -14.77 37.84
CA HIS A 377 18.86 -16.01 37.55
C HIS A 377 19.53 -17.13 38.35
N VAL A 378 18.88 -18.28 38.47
CA VAL A 378 19.42 -19.48 39.10
C VAL A 378 19.11 -20.66 38.21
N GLY A 379 20.13 -21.47 37.91
CA GLY A 379 19.97 -22.67 37.09
C GLY A 379 21.30 -23.19 36.59
N PRO A 380 21.33 -24.41 36.03
CA PRO A 380 22.51 -24.94 35.37
C PRO A 380 22.77 -24.20 34.05
N VAL A 381 23.98 -24.34 33.52
CA VAL A 381 24.30 -23.96 32.14
C VAL A 381 23.99 -25.10 31.16
N ALA A 382 23.76 -24.77 29.89
CA ALA A 382 23.32 -25.73 28.88
C ALA A 382 24.33 -26.85 28.62
N GLN A 383 25.63 -26.55 28.69
CA GLN A 383 26.71 -27.51 28.49
C GLN A 383 26.67 -28.63 29.52
N ASP A 384 26.55 -28.27 30.80
CA ASP A 384 26.51 -29.24 31.90
C ASP A 384 25.21 -30.07 31.86
N PHE A 385 24.08 -29.42 31.59
CA PHE A 385 22.78 -30.10 31.44
C PHE A 385 22.82 -31.12 30.30
N ARG A 386 23.34 -30.73 29.12
CA ARG A 386 23.48 -31.64 27.99
C ARG A 386 24.49 -32.76 28.27
N ALA A 387 25.63 -32.46 28.90
CA ALA A 387 26.62 -33.48 29.26
C ALA A 387 26.04 -34.53 30.21
N ALA A 388 25.19 -34.12 31.16
CA ALA A 388 24.54 -35.02 32.10
C ALA A 388 23.40 -35.86 31.49
N PHE A 389 22.53 -35.24 30.70
CA PHE A 389 21.25 -35.85 30.27
C PHE A 389 21.16 -36.17 28.78
N GLY A 390 21.99 -35.56 27.93
CA GLY A 390 21.93 -35.72 26.47
C GLY A 390 20.67 -35.12 25.82
N LEU A 391 19.91 -34.29 26.54
CA LEU A 391 18.68 -33.64 26.07
C LEU A 391 18.98 -32.24 25.48
N GLY A 392 18.03 -31.70 24.71
CA GLY A 392 18.14 -30.41 24.04
C GLY A 392 18.69 -30.47 22.60
N MET A 393 18.51 -29.38 21.85
CA MET A 393 18.91 -29.29 20.44
C MET A 393 20.41 -29.04 20.25
N ASP A 394 21.04 -28.29 21.16
CA ASP A 394 22.46 -27.97 21.16
C ASP A 394 23.03 -27.90 22.60
N ASP A 395 24.29 -27.48 22.76
CA ASP A 395 24.98 -27.31 24.03
C ASP A 395 24.91 -25.86 24.57
N LYS A 396 24.04 -25.02 24.00
CA LYS A 396 23.91 -23.57 24.32
C LYS A 396 22.51 -23.18 24.78
N SER A 397 21.54 -24.08 24.67
CA SER A 397 20.15 -23.88 25.06
C SER A 397 19.65 -25.05 25.90
N ILE A 398 18.76 -24.75 26.85
CA ILE A 398 18.04 -25.76 27.63
C ILE A 398 16.56 -25.68 27.22
N GLY A 399 16.01 -26.81 26.79
CA GLY A 399 14.57 -26.92 26.53
C GLY A 399 13.80 -26.82 27.85
N MET A 400 12.87 -25.89 27.94
CA MET A 400 12.10 -25.66 29.18
C MET A 400 11.33 -26.93 29.61
N LEU A 401 10.72 -27.64 28.65
CA LEU A 401 10.05 -28.92 28.91
C LEU A 401 11.02 -30.04 29.34
N ASP A 402 12.26 -30.03 28.86
CA ASP A 402 13.24 -31.07 29.17
C ASP A 402 13.71 -30.94 30.63
N ILE A 403 14.06 -29.73 31.07
CA ILE A 403 14.49 -29.50 32.45
C ILE A 403 13.34 -29.70 33.44
N ASP A 404 12.10 -29.33 33.09
CA ASP A 404 10.92 -29.62 33.89
C ASP A 404 10.70 -31.13 34.06
N GLY A 405 10.88 -31.90 32.99
CA GLY A 405 10.82 -33.36 33.01
C GLY A 405 11.89 -33.99 33.90
N VAL A 406 13.14 -33.52 33.80
CA VAL A 406 14.24 -33.96 34.68
C VAL A 406 13.94 -33.67 36.15
N ASN A 407 13.47 -32.46 36.46
CA ASN A 407 13.10 -32.06 37.81
C ASN A 407 11.97 -32.95 38.37
N MET A 408 10.94 -33.23 37.58
CA MET A 408 9.85 -34.14 37.97
C MET A 408 10.37 -35.54 38.33
N VAL A 409 11.24 -36.12 37.49
CA VAL A 409 11.82 -37.45 37.74
C VAL A 409 12.68 -37.45 39.01
N ALA A 410 13.50 -36.42 39.22
CA ALA A 410 14.34 -36.29 40.41
C ALA A 410 13.50 -36.14 41.69
N ILE A 411 12.40 -35.37 41.66
CA ILE A 411 11.47 -35.23 42.79
C ILE A 411 10.82 -36.58 43.12
N GLN A 412 10.37 -37.34 42.11
CA GLN A 412 9.80 -38.67 42.32
C GLN A 412 10.81 -39.65 42.95
N ALA A 413 12.09 -39.58 42.56
CA ALA A 413 13.15 -40.39 43.17
C ALA A 413 13.41 -39.96 44.62
N LEU A 414 13.49 -38.66 44.88
CA LEU A 414 13.73 -38.12 46.23
C LEU A 414 12.61 -38.49 47.21
N GLU A 415 11.35 -38.40 46.78
CA GLU A 415 10.19 -38.84 47.56
C GLU A 415 10.30 -40.31 47.93
N ARG A 416 10.67 -41.18 46.98
CA ARG A 416 10.86 -42.61 47.23
C ARG A 416 11.95 -42.87 48.27
N ARG A 417 13.12 -42.23 48.13
CA ARG A 417 14.21 -42.33 49.13
C ARG A 417 13.76 -41.86 50.51
N THR A 418 12.93 -40.83 50.56
CA THR A 418 12.42 -40.27 51.82
C THR A 418 11.47 -41.26 52.50
N GLN A 419 10.59 -41.91 51.76
CA GLN A 419 9.72 -42.97 52.27
C GLN A 419 10.52 -44.17 52.79
N GLU A 420 11.54 -44.62 52.04
CA GLU A 420 12.42 -45.71 52.46
C GLU A 420 13.21 -45.35 53.72
N LEU A 421 13.71 -44.12 53.82
CA LEU A 421 14.42 -43.63 54.99
C LEU A 421 13.52 -43.60 56.23
N ASN A 422 12.28 -43.13 56.09
CA ASN A 422 11.31 -43.11 57.17
C ASN A 422 10.93 -44.52 57.64
N ALA A 423 10.75 -45.47 56.71
CA ALA A 423 10.49 -46.87 57.03
C ALA A 423 11.66 -47.49 57.83
N LYS A 424 12.90 -47.24 57.39
CA LYS A 424 14.10 -47.69 58.12
C LYS A 424 14.23 -47.03 59.48
N SER A 425 13.89 -45.74 59.61
CA SER A 425 13.89 -45.07 60.91
C SER A 425 12.90 -45.71 61.88
N ALA A 426 11.69 -46.04 61.41
CA ALA A 426 10.68 -46.73 62.22
C ALA A 426 11.15 -48.13 62.65
N GLU A 427 11.81 -48.87 61.76
CA GLU A 427 12.41 -50.17 62.09
C GLU A 427 13.51 -50.03 63.14
N VAL A 428 14.39 -49.03 63.00
CA VAL A 428 15.44 -48.74 63.99
C VAL A 428 14.84 -48.41 65.36
N ASP A 429 13.77 -47.62 65.40
CA ASP A 429 13.11 -47.28 66.66
C ASP A 429 12.42 -48.50 67.30
N ALA A 430 11.82 -49.38 66.48
CA ALA A 430 11.27 -50.65 66.95
C ALA A 430 12.36 -51.57 67.51
N LEU A 431 13.51 -51.69 66.83
CA LEU A 431 14.65 -52.47 67.29
C LEU A 431 15.25 -51.90 68.60
N LYS A 432 15.37 -50.58 68.73
CA LYS A 432 15.80 -49.95 69.99
C LYS A 432 14.85 -50.26 71.15
N SER A 433 13.54 -50.26 70.91
CA SER A 433 12.55 -50.66 71.92
C SER A 433 12.78 -52.12 72.36
N GLN A 434 12.97 -53.03 71.40
CA GLN A 434 13.24 -54.44 71.69
C GLN A 434 14.55 -54.62 72.48
N VAL A 435 15.63 -53.93 72.10
CA VAL A 435 16.90 -53.98 72.85
C VAL A 435 16.70 -53.50 74.29
N THR A 436 15.94 -52.44 74.49
CA THR A 436 15.62 -51.92 75.84
C THR A 436 14.81 -52.94 76.65
N ASP A 437 13.84 -53.62 76.02
CA ASP A 437 13.05 -54.68 76.67
C ASP A 437 13.91 -55.91 77.02
N LEU A 438 14.83 -56.30 76.15
CA LEU A 438 15.79 -57.38 76.40
C LEU A 438 16.74 -57.02 77.54
N GLN A 439 17.29 -55.80 77.57
CA GLN A 439 18.15 -55.33 78.66
C GLN A 439 17.44 -55.43 80.01
N ARG A 440 16.19 -54.94 80.10
CA ARG A 440 15.35 -55.12 81.30
C ARG A 440 15.12 -56.60 81.66
N SER A 441 15.04 -57.49 80.69
CA SER A 441 14.85 -58.92 80.94
C SER A 441 16.13 -59.60 81.46
N VAL A 442 17.29 -59.19 80.93
CA VAL A 442 18.59 -59.65 81.43
C VAL A 442 18.82 -59.19 82.86
N GLU A 443 18.57 -57.90 83.16
CA GLU A 443 18.66 -57.37 84.53
C GLU A 443 17.77 -58.15 85.51
N ARG A 444 16.55 -58.51 85.09
CA ARG A 444 15.65 -59.36 85.89
C ARG A 444 16.19 -60.76 86.11
N LEU A 445 16.79 -61.37 85.08
CA LEU A 445 17.39 -62.70 85.19
C LEU A 445 18.63 -62.68 86.10
N GLU A 446 19.50 -61.69 85.96
CA GLU A 446 20.66 -61.50 86.85
C GLU A 446 20.23 -61.31 88.31
N ALA A 447 19.21 -60.47 88.56
CA ALA A 447 18.64 -60.31 89.89
C ALA A 447 18.06 -61.62 90.46
N ALA A 448 17.35 -62.40 89.63
CA ALA A 448 16.79 -63.69 90.04
C ALA A 448 17.88 -64.74 90.32
N MET A 449 18.94 -64.77 89.51
CA MET A 449 20.07 -65.68 89.66
C MET A 449 20.90 -65.36 90.91
N THR A 450 21.10 -64.06 91.20
CA THR A 450 21.73 -63.58 92.44
C THR A 450 20.89 -63.94 93.67
N ALA A 451 19.56 -63.85 93.57
CA ALA A 451 18.66 -64.28 94.65
C ALA A 451 18.67 -65.80 94.88
N LEU A 452 18.86 -66.59 93.81
CA LEU A 452 18.99 -68.05 93.87
C LEU A 452 20.33 -68.48 94.46
N SER A 453 21.45 -67.86 94.08
CA SER A 453 22.77 -68.17 94.65
C SER A 453 22.83 -67.83 96.14
N ALA A 454 22.26 -66.70 96.56
CA ALA A 454 22.11 -66.33 97.97
C ALA A 454 21.22 -67.30 98.79
N ARG A 455 20.44 -68.13 98.12
CA ARG A 455 19.60 -69.19 98.70
C ARG A 455 20.31 -70.54 98.77
N ALA A 456 21.29 -70.78 97.89
CA ALA A 456 22.08 -72.02 97.85
C ALA A 456 23.30 -71.99 98.80
N GLU A 457 23.72 -70.81 99.25
CA GLU A 457 24.78 -70.62 100.26
C GLU A 457 24.26 -70.64 101.72
N ARG A 458 22.97 -70.91 101.93
CA ARG A 458 22.37 -71.21 103.24
C ARG A 458 22.01 -72.68 103.30
#